data_AF-V6JXF4-F1
#
_entry.id   AF-V6JXF4-F1
#
_cell.length_a   1.000
_cell.length_b   1.000
_cell.length_c   1.000
_cell.angle_alpha   90.00
_cell.angle_beta   90.00
_cell.angle_gamma   90.00
#
_symmetry.space_group_name_H-M   'P 1'
#
loop_
_entity.id
_entity.type
_entity.pdbx_description
1 polymer ?
#
loop_
_entity_poly.entity_id
_entity_poly.type
_entity_poly.pdbx_seq_one_letter_code
_entity_poly.pdbx_strand_id
1 'polypeptide(L)'
;MPRADIVAMLGEGLSNTAIARALGCDRHRVADIRRELELPNVVQQPLTREQKWRSLTRPLEDGHLEWLGERVGAAGTPVMRYKDRSFSPAGIAFTLQHGRQPQGRVQPECGVRHCVAPEHVDDEPGRQQTRRERRARQGLGDAPATCVHGHDQTEHGRFDLNGTAYCEACKREWRRNPAAMKARTATTREDQRRTIEKLLREDTPHVQIARQLGVAPATVQRVRADLDLPPARSGRPDTHASLEEAFHANTELVEGGHLRWTGYTSSGSPYVCYRQERITAGRVAFALHHGRTPDGRVQAGCSMPGCVAGAHLEDRRIREADRRADAAFDAIFGPAADPTTPTP
;
A
#
# COMPACT_ATOMS: atom_id res chain seq x y z
N MET A 1 -31.59 53.48 35.92
CA MET A 1 -32.19 52.14 35.77
C MET A 1 -33.31 51.98 36.78
N PRO A 2 -34.57 51.76 36.35
CA PRO A 2 -35.71 51.64 37.25
C PRO A 2 -35.58 50.39 38.12
N ARG A 3 -35.69 50.57 39.44
CA ARG A 3 -35.70 49.47 40.42
C ARG A 3 -36.82 48.47 40.11
N ALA A 4 -37.95 48.94 39.60
CA ALA A 4 -39.11 48.13 39.24
C ALA A 4 -38.78 47.01 38.24
N ASP A 5 -37.95 47.29 37.23
CA ASP A 5 -37.58 46.31 36.20
C ASP A 5 -36.74 45.17 36.79
N ILE A 6 -35.83 45.51 37.71
CA ILE A 6 -35.02 44.51 38.44
C ILE A 6 -35.93 43.62 39.30
N VAL A 7 -36.90 44.20 40.00
CA VAL A 7 -37.86 43.44 40.85
C VAL A 7 -38.70 42.50 40.00
N ALA A 8 -39.20 42.95 38.85
CA ALA A 8 -39.99 42.13 37.93
C ALA A 8 -39.19 40.92 37.44
N MET A 9 -37.97 41.13 36.93
CA MET A 9 -37.10 40.04 36.45
C MET A 9 -36.63 39.11 37.58
N LEU A 10 -36.51 39.60 38.81
CA LEU A 10 -36.26 38.77 39.99
C LEU A 10 -37.45 37.86 40.31
N GLY A 11 -38.68 38.34 40.16
CA GLY A 11 -39.91 37.56 40.30
C GLY A 11 -40.05 36.43 39.26
N GLU A 12 -39.46 36.63 38.08
CA GLU A 12 -39.35 35.60 37.02
C GLU A 12 -38.25 34.55 37.29
N GLY A 13 -37.50 34.69 38.40
CA GLY A 13 -36.46 33.72 38.79
C GLY A 13 -35.14 33.85 38.03
N LEU A 14 -34.89 34.97 37.33
CA LEU A 14 -33.64 35.19 36.61
C LEU A 14 -32.44 35.36 37.56
N SER A 15 -31.23 35.01 37.11
CA SER A 15 -30.02 35.20 37.93
C SER A 15 -29.54 36.66 37.92
N ASN A 16 -28.83 37.08 38.97
CA ASN A 16 -28.33 38.46 39.06
C ASN A 16 -27.51 38.87 37.82
N THR A 17 -26.71 37.95 37.27
CA THR A 17 -25.92 38.18 36.05
C THR A 17 -26.78 38.32 34.80
N ALA A 18 -27.86 37.53 34.68
CA ALA A 18 -28.77 37.62 33.54
C ALA A 18 -29.50 38.96 33.54
N ILE A 19 -30.01 39.38 34.71
CA ILE A 19 -30.67 40.67 34.90
C ILE A 19 -29.70 41.82 34.63
N ALA A 20 -28.50 41.78 35.20
CA ALA A 20 -27.46 42.78 34.99
C ALA A 20 -27.12 42.97 33.50
N ARG A 21 -27.02 41.87 32.75
CA ARG A 21 -26.76 41.90 31.30
C ARG A 21 -27.94 42.45 30.51
N ALA A 22 -29.15 41.98 30.78
CA ALA A 22 -30.36 42.37 30.05
C ALA A 22 -30.69 43.85 30.24
N LEU A 23 -30.48 44.36 31.46
CA LEU A 23 -30.79 45.73 31.84
C LEU A 23 -29.58 46.68 31.77
N GLY A 24 -28.39 46.18 31.40
CA GLY A 24 -27.17 46.99 31.38
C GLY A 24 -26.84 47.65 32.73
N CYS A 25 -27.09 46.97 33.85
CA CYS A 25 -26.90 47.51 35.20
C CYS A 25 -25.84 46.76 36.00
N ASP A 26 -25.39 47.36 37.11
CA ASP A 26 -24.40 46.74 37.98
C ASP A 26 -24.94 45.47 38.68
N ARG A 27 -24.14 44.40 38.67
CA ARG A 27 -24.52 43.10 39.24
C ARG A 27 -24.68 43.16 40.75
N HIS A 28 -23.90 43.97 41.46
CA HIS A 28 -24.03 44.14 42.91
C HIS A 28 -25.34 44.86 43.24
N ARG A 29 -25.74 45.86 42.44
CA ARG A 29 -27.05 46.50 42.59
C ARG A 29 -28.22 45.51 42.53
N VAL A 30 -28.19 44.57 41.57
CA VAL A 30 -29.20 43.50 41.49
C VAL A 30 -29.13 42.57 42.71
N ALA A 31 -27.93 42.23 43.16
CA ALA A 31 -27.73 41.41 44.35
C ALA A 31 -28.24 42.09 45.63
N ASP A 32 -28.09 43.40 45.74
CA ASP A 32 -28.56 44.19 46.88
C ASP A 32 -30.08 44.22 46.91
N ILE A 33 -30.72 44.49 45.77
CA ILE A 33 -32.19 44.46 45.65
C ILE A 33 -32.72 43.06 45.95
N ARG A 34 -32.05 42.00 45.49
CA ARG A 34 -32.40 40.62 45.83
C ARG A 34 -32.32 40.35 47.34
N ARG A 35 -31.28 40.83 48.03
CA ARG A 35 -31.16 40.71 49.49
C ARG A 35 -32.24 41.50 50.23
N GLU A 36 -32.55 42.70 49.76
CA GLU A 36 -33.57 43.57 50.35
C GLU A 36 -34.98 42.96 50.24
N LEU A 37 -35.25 42.21 49.18
CA LEU A 37 -36.50 41.45 49.00
C LEU A 37 -36.49 40.07 49.67
N GLU A 38 -35.42 39.73 50.40
CA GLU A 38 -35.23 38.42 51.04
C GLU A 38 -35.38 37.23 50.07
N LEU A 39 -35.12 37.47 48.77
CA LEU A 39 -35.23 36.43 47.76
C LEU A 39 -33.99 35.52 47.82
N PRO A 40 -34.16 34.18 47.87
CA PRO A 40 -33.03 33.28 47.88
C PRO A 40 -32.21 33.48 46.61
N ASN A 41 -30.89 33.38 46.74
CA ASN A 41 -30.07 33.42 45.55
C ASN A 41 -30.42 32.22 44.69
N VAL A 42 -30.81 32.48 43.44
CA VAL A 42 -31.00 31.44 42.43
C VAL A 42 -29.65 30.76 42.28
N VAL A 43 -29.48 29.65 43.00
CA VAL A 43 -28.41 28.71 42.76
C VAL A 43 -28.69 28.23 41.36
N GLN A 44 -27.95 28.73 40.37
CA GLN A 44 -27.98 28.10 39.07
C GLN A 44 -27.64 26.65 39.34
N GLN A 45 -28.62 25.76 39.17
CA GLN A 45 -28.34 24.35 39.28
C GLN A 45 -27.18 24.12 38.33
N PRO A 46 -25.99 23.76 38.83
CA PRO A 46 -24.86 23.57 37.96
C PRO A 46 -25.31 22.48 37.00
N LEU A 47 -25.40 22.83 35.71
CA LEU A 47 -25.80 21.90 34.66
C LEU A 47 -25.20 20.55 34.96
N THR A 48 -25.99 19.47 34.90
CA THR A 48 -25.42 18.14 35.07
C THR A 48 -24.26 17.97 34.06
N ARG A 49 -23.34 17.06 34.35
CA ARG A 49 -22.20 16.80 33.45
C ARG A 49 -22.64 16.58 32.00
N GLU A 50 -23.76 15.88 31.83
CA GLU A 50 -24.39 15.61 30.53
C GLU A 50 -25.02 16.85 29.90
N GLN A 51 -25.76 17.65 30.67
CA GLN A 51 -26.33 18.92 30.18
C GLN A 51 -25.23 19.89 29.72
N LYS A 52 -24.14 20.00 30.49
CA LYS A 52 -22.97 20.82 30.11
C LYS A 52 -22.28 20.30 28.86
N TRP A 53 -22.22 18.97 28.70
CA TRP A 53 -21.67 18.37 27.49
C TRP A 53 -22.54 18.70 26.27
N ARG A 54 -23.86 18.52 26.35
CA ARG A 54 -24.81 18.85 25.27
C ARG A 54 -24.74 20.32 24.87
N SER A 55 -24.60 21.24 25.84
CA SER A 55 -24.50 22.67 25.56
C SER A 55 -23.20 23.08 24.84
N LEU A 56 -22.23 22.18 24.76
CA LEU A 56 -20.92 22.39 24.12
C LEU A 56 -20.72 21.51 22.89
N THR A 57 -21.80 20.93 22.36
CA THR A 57 -21.78 20.13 21.13
C THR A 57 -22.68 20.74 20.07
N ARG A 58 -22.27 20.63 18.80
CA ARG A 58 -23.06 21.02 17.63
C ARG A 58 -23.19 19.84 16.67
N PRO A 59 -24.41 19.49 16.22
CA PRO A 59 -24.59 18.49 15.18
C PRO A 59 -24.07 18.99 13.83
N LEU A 60 -23.47 18.08 13.07
CA LEU A 60 -23.07 18.25 11.67
C LEU A 60 -23.98 17.40 10.78
N GLU A 61 -24.01 17.68 9.48
CA GLU A 61 -24.97 17.11 8.52
C GLU A 61 -24.89 15.57 8.42
N ASP A 62 -23.71 14.97 8.60
CA ASP A 62 -23.51 13.51 8.49
C ASP A 62 -23.64 12.74 9.82
N GLY A 63 -24.36 13.29 10.80
CA GLY A 63 -24.52 12.67 12.13
C GLY A 63 -23.27 12.78 13.02
N HIS A 64 -22.26 13.54 12.63
CA HIS A 64 -21.14 13.85 13.52
C HIS A 64 -21.53 14.92 14.55
N LEU A 65 -20.85 14.93 15.69
CA LEU A 65 -20.94 16.00 16.68
C LEU A 65 -19.60 16.71 16.81
N GLU A 66 -19.61 18.01 16.57
CA GLU A 66 -18.46 18.88 16.81
C GLU A 66 -18.43 19.36 18.26
N TRP A 67 -17.24 19.39 18.84
CA TRP A 67 -17.00 20.00 20.15
C TRP A 67 -16.73 21.51 20.03
N LEU A 68 -17.57 22.32 20.67
CA LEU A 68 -17.46 23.79 20.73
C LEU A 68 -16.76 24.31 22.00
N GLY A 69 -16.46 23.43 22.96
CA GLY A 69 -15.87 23.83 24.24
C GLY A 69 -14.35 24.02 24.24
N GLU A 70 -13.78 24.05 25.44
CA GLU A 70 -12.33 24.24 25.67
C GLU A 70 -11.50 23.15 24.98
N ARG A 71 -10.34 23.53 24.46
CA ARG A 71 -9.34 22.67 23.84
C ARG A 71 -7.98 22.96 24.46
N VAL A 72 -7.19 21.92 24.72
CA VAL A 72 -5.88 22.04 25.38
C VAL A 72 -4.74 21.48 24.52
N GLY A 73 -3.57 22.11 24.64
CA GLY A 73 -2.33 21.73 23.98
C GLY A 73 -2.31 21.99 22.46
N ALA A 74 -1.15 21.80 21.84
CA ALA A 74 -0.95 22.03 20.40
C ALA A 74 -1.84 21.13 19.51
N ALA A 75 -2.22 19.95 20.00
CA ALA A 75 -3.12 19.04 19.29
C ALA A 75 -4.60 19.45 19.35
N GLY A 76 -4.96 20.49 20.13
CA GLY A 76 -6.35 20.95 20.26
C GLY A 76 -7.27 19.91 20.90
N THR A 77 -6.77 19.16 21.89
CA THR A 77 -7.52 18.06 22.52
C THR A 77 -8.75 18.60 23.26
N PRO A 78 -9.97 18.15 22.92
CA PRO A 78 -11.19 18.56 23.61
C PRO A 78 -11.13 18.25 25.11
N VAL A 79 -11.46 19.22 25.96
CA VAL A 79 -11.55 19.06 27.41
C VAL A 79 -12.80 19.76 27.93
N MET A 80 -13.48 19.13 28.90
CA MET A 80 -14.58 19.74 29.61
C MET A 80 -14.28 19.75 31.12
N ARG A 81 -14.22 20.94 31.73
CA ARG A 81 -14.09 21.09 33.18
C ARG A 81 -15.44 21.03 33.87
N TYR A 82 -15.61 20.21 34.90
CA TYR A 82 -16.85 20.11 35.68
C TYR A 82 -16.54 19.72 37.12
N LYS A 83 -17.01 20.50 38.10
CA LYS A 83 -16.76 20.31 39.54
C LYS A 83 -15.27 20.03 39.83
N ASP A 84 -14.41 20.94 39.39
CA ASP A 84 -12.93 20.91 39.55
C ASP A 84 -12.20 19.70 38.94
N ARG A 85 -12.89 18.92 38.11
CA ARG A 85 -12.31 17.79 37.37
C ARG A 85 -12.37 18.04 35.87
N SER A 86 -11.36 17.55 35.16
CA SER A 86 -11.31 17.56 33.70
C SER A 86 -11.82 16.23 33.15
N PHE A 87 -12.73 16.30 32.18
CA PHE A 87 -13.30 15.16 31.49
C PHE A 87 -12.99 15.25 29.99
N SER A 88 -12.82 14.07 29.35
CA SER A 88 -12.81 13.97 27.90
C SER A 88 -14.25 14.02 27.38
N PRO A 89 -14.61 14.96 26.48
CA PRO A 89 -15.93 14.99 25.86
C PRO A 89 -16.30 13.69 25.14
N ALA A 90 -15.34 13.04 24.48
CA ALA A 90 -15.56 11.73 23.87
C ALA A 90 -15.81 10.64 24.93
N GLY A 91 -15.13 10.72 26.09
CA GLY A 91 -15.37 9.80 27.20
C GLY A 91 -16.76 9.96 27.82
N ILE A 92 -17.29 11.18 27.87
CA ILE A 92 -18.67 11.43 28.29
C ILE A 92 -19.65 10.84 27.28
N ALA A 93 -19.45 11.12 25.98
CA ALA A 93 -20.28 10.58 24.90
C ALA A 93 -20.34 9.04 24.93
N PHE A 94 -19.19 8.39 25.15
CA PHE A 94 -19.10 6.95 25.32
C PHE A 94 -19.93 6.44 26.51
N THR A 95 -19.82 7.08 27.68
CA THR A 95 -20.62 6.69 28.85
C THR A 95 -22.13 6.90 28.61
N LEU A 96 -22.52 7.94 27.88
CA LEU A 96 -23.91 8.15 27.49
C LEU A 96 -24.43 7.04 26.58
N GLN A 97 -23.62 6.59 25.60
CA GLN A 97 -24.00 5.54 24.66
C GLN A 97 -24.04 4.15 25.31
N HIS A 98 -23.04 3.80 26.11
CA HIS A 98 -22.82 2.43 26.55
C HIS A 98 -23.17 2.17 28.03
N GLY A 99 -23.52 3.21 28.80
CA GLY A 99 -23.87 3.08 30.22
C GLY A 99 -22.71 2.64 31.12
N ARG A 100 -21.46 2.64 30.63
CA ARG A 100 -20.26 2.20 31.37
C ARG A 100 -19.11 3.21 31.29
N GLN A 101 -18.14 3.08 32.19
CA GLN A 101 -16.90 3.86 32.09
C GLN A 101 -16.00 3.29 30.97
N PRO A 102 -15.31 4.16 30.20
CA PRO A 102 -14.42 3.70 29.14
C PRO A 102 -13.15 3.04 29.70
N GLN A 103 -12.68 2.00 29.01
CA GLN A 103 -11.38 1.39 29.28
C GLN A 103 -10.32 2.03 28.37
N GLY A 104 -9.42 2.81 28.97
CA GLY A 104 -8.38 3.52 28.23
C GLY A 104 -8.86 4.81 27.56
N ARG A 105 -8.18 5.23 26.49
CA ARG A 105 -8.52 6.47 25.77
C ARG A 105 -9.72 6.20 24.88
N VAL A 106 -10.71 7.10 24.85
CA VAL A 106 -11.81 7.10 23.87
C VAL A 106 -11.44 7.93 22.66
N GLN A 107 -11.69 7.40 21.46
CA GLN A 107 -11.41 8.06 20.19
C GLN A 107 -12.53 7.80 19.19
N PRO A 108 -12.79 8.76 18.26
CA PRO A 108 -13.70 8.51 17.16
C PRO A 108 -13.06 7.59 16.11
N GLU A 109 -13.84 6.66 15.57
CA GLU A 109 -13.45 5.79 14.43
C GLU A 109 -14.03 6.28 13.09
N CYS A 110 -14.85 7.34 13.11
CA CYS A 110 -15.53 7.89 11.94
C CYS A 110 -14.66 8.76 11.00
N GLY A 111 -13.35 8.90 11.27
CA GLY A 111 -12.43 9.73 10.49
C GLY A 111 -12.53 11.25 10.75
N VAL A 112 -13.64 11.74 11.31
CA VAL A 112 -13.78 13.15 11.68
C VAL A 112 -12.98 13.46 12.96
N ARG A 113 -12.01 14.35 12.81
CA ARG A 113 -11.12 14.76 13.91
C ARG A 113 -11.93 15.34 15.06
N HIS A 114 -11.78 14.74 16.24
CA HIS A 114 -12.46 15.17 17.47
C HIS A 114 -14.00 15.09 17.43
N CYS A 115 -14.57 14.23 16.58
CA CYS A 115 -15.99 13.89 16.67
C CYS A 115 -16.29 13.33 18.07
N VAL A 116 -17.38 13.82 18.67
CA VAL A 116 -17.88 13.38 19.99
C VAL A 116 -19.27 12.74 19.89
N ALA A 117 -19.74 12.38 18.70
CA ALA A 117 -21.02 11.69 18.54
C ALA A 117 -20.98 10.34 19.31
N PRO A 118 -21.96 10.07 20.20
CA PRO A 118 -21.98 8.85 21.01
C PRO A 118 -21.81 7.55 20.20
N GLU A 119 -22.38 7.49 19.01
CA GLU A 119 -22.32 6.38 18.06
C GLU A 119 -20.98 6.23 17.30
N HIS A 120 -20.15 7.27 17.31
CA HIS A 120 -18.89 7.30 16.56
C HIS A 120 -17.65 7.11 17.42
N VAL A 121 -17.81 7.09 18.75
CA VAL A 121 -16.71 6.99 19.70
C VAL A 121 -16.68 5.62 20.34
N ASP A 122 -15.48 5.07 20.49
CA ASP A 122 -15.29 3.78 21.15
C ASP A 122 -14.06 3.83 22.06
N ASP A 123 -14.01 2.97 23.07
CA ASP A 123 -12.88 2.83 23.99
C ASP A 123 -11.77 1.95 23.39
N GLU A 124 -10.67 1.72 24.11
CA GLU A 124 -9.53 1.01 23.52
C GLU A 124 -9.89 -0.45 23.14
N PRO A 125 -10.55 -1.26 23.98
CA PRO A 125 -10.97 -2.62 23.60
C PRO A 125 -11.89 -2.65 22.38
N GLY A 126 -12.93 -1.80 22.34
CA GLY A 126 -13.86 -1.78 21.21
C GLY A 126 -13.18 -1.41 19.89
N ARG A 127 -12.31 -0.39 19.90
CA ARG A 127 -11.49 -0.05 18.72
C ARG A 127 -10.58 -1.19 18.28
N GLN A 128 -9.94 -1.89 19.21
CA GLN A 128 -9.09 -3.04 18.86
C GLN A 128 -9.91 -4.17 18.22
N GLN A 129 -11.13 -4.41 18.70
CA GLN A 129 -12.05 -5.36 18.11
C GLN A 129 -12.46 -4.96 16.69
N THR A 130 -12.97 -3.73 16.48
CA THR A 130 -13.37 -3.24 15.16
C THR A 130 -12.23 -3.32 14.14
N ARG A 131 -11.00 -2.99 14.56
CA ARG A 131 -9.82 -3.07 13.68
C ARG A 131 -9.39 -4.51 13.40
N ARG A 132 -9.53 -5.43 14.35
CA ARG A 132 -9.34 -6.87 14.13
C ARG A 132 -10.34 -7.41 13.12
N GLU A 133 -11.62 -7.06 13.24
CA GLU A 133 -12.67 -7.43 12.28
C GLU A 133 -12.40 -6.86 10.88
N ARG A 134 -11.93 -5.60 10.80
CA ARG A 134 -11.50 -5.00 9.52
C ARG A 134 -10.34 -5.78 8.89
N ARG A 135 -9.32 -6.12 9.68
CA ARG A 135 -8.17 -6.92 9.24
C ARG A 135 -8.60 -8.28 8.70
N ALA A 136 -9.52 -8.96 9.39
CA ALA A 136 -10.08 -10.24 8.96
C ALA A 136 -10.79 -10.11 7.61
N ARG A 137 -11.64 -9.08 7.43
CA ARG A 137 -12.31 -8.81 6.15
C ARG A 137 -11.36 -8.50 4.99
N GLN A 138 -10.19 -7.95 5.28
CA GLN A 138 -9.16 -7.66 4.27
C GLN A 138 -8.28 -8.87 3.93
N GLY A 139 -8.49 -10.04 4.56
CA GLY A 139 -7.69 -11.23 4.30
C GLY A 139 -6.26 -11.14 4.81
N LEU A 140 -5.96 -10.23 5.74
CA LEU A 140 -4.60 -10.02 6.27
C LEU A 140 -4.19 -11.06 7.34
N GLY A 141 -5.05 -12.03 7.66
CA GLY A 141 -4.82 -13.05 8.67
C GLY A 141 -4.70 -12.51 10.11
N ASP A 142 -4.46 -13.41 11.06
CA ASP A 142 -4.25 -13.03 12.46
C ASP A 142 -2.92 -12.30 12.67
N ALA A 143 -2.84 -11.52 13.74
CA ALA A 143 -1.56 -10.99 14.19
C ALA A 143 -0.69 -12.15 14.70
N PRO A 144 0.64 -12.14 14.44
CA PRO A 144 1.52 -13.14 15.00
C PRO A 144 1.44 -13.13 16.52
N ALA A 145 1.59 -14.29 17.19
CA ALA A 145 1.52 -14.37 18.64
C ALA A 145 2.62 -13.54 19.34
N THR A 146 3.78 -13.41 18.70
CA THR A 146 4.91 -12.60 19.17
C THR A 146 5.37 -11.63 18.08
N CYS A 147 5.83 -10.45 18.47
CA CYS A 147 6.46 -9.53 17.51
C CYS A 147 7.91 -9.92 17.20
N VAL A 148 8.50 -9.25 16.21
CA VAL A 148 9.92 -9.41 15.83
C VAL A 148 10.92 -9.12 16.95
N HIS A 149 10.49 -8.47 18.03
CA HIS A 149 11.29 -8.19 19.22
C HIS A 149 10.97 -9.10 20.41
N GLY A 150 10.10 -10.11 20.24
CA GLY A 150 9.78 -11.11 21.27
C GLY A 150 8.63 -10.76 22.20
N HIS A 151 8.01 -9.58 22.07
CA HIS A 151 6.85 -9.22 22.90
C HIS A 151 5.58 -9.98 22.52
N ASP A 152 4.83 -10.40 23.54
CA ASP A 152 3.51 -11.01 23.41
C ASP A 152 2.51 -10.04 22.76
N GLN A 153 1.93 -10.44 21.62
CA GLN A 153 0.93 -9.64 20.90
C GLN A 153 -0.47 -9.76 21.49
N THR A 154 -0.76 -10.74 22.35
CA THR A 154 -2.03 -10.78 23.08
C THR A 154 -2.12 -9.62 24.07
N GLU A 155 -1.01 -9.25 24.71
CA GLU A 155 -0.92 -8.13 25.64
C GLU A 155 -0.67 -6.78 24.93
N HIS A 156 0.31 -6.76 24.02
CA HIS A 156 0.83 -5.51 23.45
C HIS A 156 0.44 -5.28 21.98
N GLY A 157 -0.18 -6.25 21.33
CA GLY A 157 -0.61 -6.13 19.95
C GLY A 157 -1.73 -5.12 19.82
N ARG A 158 -1.57 -4.22 18.86
CA ARG A 158 -2.55 -3.20 18.50
C ARG A 158 -2.70 -3.16 16.99
N PHE A 159 -3.83 -2.68 16.50
CA PHE A 159 -4.06 -2.49 15.07
C PHE A 159 -4.14 -1.01 14.75
N ASP A 160 -3.60 -0.60 13.60
CA ASP A 160 -3.83 0.73 13.04
C ASP A 160 -5.20 0.83 12.32
N LEU A 161 -5.51 2.00 11.76
CA LEU A 161 -6.76 2.22 11.02
C LEU A 161 -6.87 1.38 9.74
N ASN A 162 -5.74 0.94 9.19
CA ASN A 162 -5.66 0.11 8.00
C ASN A 162 -5.65 -1.39 8.32
N GLY A 163 -5.79 -1.78 9.59
CA GLY A 163 -5.74 -3.18 10.03
C GLY A 163 -4.32 -3.74 10.16
N THR A 164 -3.27 -2.94 9.97
CA THR A 164 -1.87 -3.33 10.17
C THR A 164 -1.61 -3.52 11.66
N ALA A 165 -1.16 -4.72 12.01
CA ALA A 165 -0.75 -5.03 13.38
C ALA A 165 0.57 -4.34 13.73
N TYR A 166 0.67 -3.79 14.93
CA TYR A 166 1.91 -3.25 15.48
C TYR A 166 2.00 -3.53 16.99
N CYS A 167 3.23 -3.61 17.50
CA CYS A 167 3.49 -3.82 18.92
C CYS A 167 3.58 -2.48 19.66
N GLU A 168 2.68 -2.22 20.61
CA GLU A 168 2.71 -1.01 21.43
C GLU A 168 3.91 -0.97 22.39
N ALA A 169 4.40 -2.13 22.87
CA ALA A 169 5.62 -2.20 23.67
C ALA A 169 6.84 -1.71 22.88
N CYS A 170 7.06 -2.22 21.66
CA CYS A 170 8.14 -1.74 20.78
C CYS A 170 8.04 -0.24 20.51
N LYS A 171 6.83 0.27 20.30
CA LYS A 171 6.59 1.70 20.07
C LYS A 171 6.96 2.54 21.30
N ARG A 172 6.63 2.08 22.52
CA ARG A 172 7.03 2.74 23.76
C ARG A 172 8.54 2.68 23.98
N GLU A 173 9.16 1.52 23.76
CA GLU A 173 10.62 1.36 23.83
C GLU A 173 11.34 2.30 22.88
N TRP A 174 10.88 2.39 21.61
CA TRP A 174 11.45 3.30 20.63
C TRP A 174 11.37 4.77 21.07
N ARG A 175 10.26 5.18 21.71
CA ARG A 175 10.12 6.54 22.26
C ARG A 175 11.01 6.77 23.47
N ARG A 176 11.18 5.78 24.35
CA ARG A 176 12.01 5.89 25.56
C ARG A 176 13.50 5.85 25.24
N ASN A 177 13.92 4.99 24.32
CA ASN A 177 15.32 4.76 23.99
C ASN A 177 15.52 4.49 22.49
N PRO A 178 15.39 5.54 21.64
CA PRO A 178 15.57 5.39 20.19
C PRO A 178 16.99 4.96 19.81
N ALA A 179 18.00 5.33 20.62
CA ALA A 179 19.39 4.96 20.39
C ALA A 179 19.60 3.45 20.56
N ALA A 180 19.10 2.84 21.65
CA ALA A 180 19.21 1.40 21.86
C ALA A 180 18.48 0.60 20.78
N MET A 181 17.29 1.06 20.33
CA MET A 181 16.58 0.38 19.25
C MET A 181 17.33 0.48 17.92
N LYS A 182 17.87 1.66 17.58
CA LYS A 182 18.74 1.81 16.39
C LYS A 182 19.97 0.91 16.47
N ALA A 183 20.61 0.81 17.64
CA ALA A 183 21.74 -0.08 17.86
C ALA A 183 21.37 -1.54 17.64
N ARG A 184 20.25 -2.02 18.20
CA ARG A 184 19.74 -3.38 17.96
C ARG A 184 19.52 -3.67 16.48
N THR A 185 18.85 -2.77 15.76
CA THR A 185 18.62 -2.94 14.32
C THR A 185 19.93 -2.93 13.53
N ALA A 186 20.91 -2.11 13.93
CA ALA A 186 22.23 -2.09 13.32
C ALA A 186 22.96 -3.43 13.54
N THR A 187 22.94 -3.97 14.76
CA THR A 187 23.50 -5.29 15.07
C THR A 187 22.86 -6.39 14.22
N THR A 188 21.53 -6.45 14.14
CA THR A 188 20.84 -7.45 13.30
C THR A 188 21.22 -7.33 11.83
N ARG A 189 21.38 -6.11 11.31
CA ARG A 189 21.81 -5.89 9.92
C ARG A 189 23.25 -6.33 9.70
N GLU A 190 24.14 -6.08 10.66
CA GLU A 190 25.53 -6.53 10.58
C GLU A 190 25.63 -8.06 10.65
N ASP A 191 24.85 -8.72 11.51
CA ASP A 191 24.75 -10.18 11.59
C ASP A 191 24.27 -10.78 10.26
N GLN A 192 23.25 -10.17 9.67
CA GLN A 192 22.74 -10.56 8.36
C GLN A 192 23.79 -10.35 7.26
N ARG A 193 24.52 -9.24 7.28
CA ARG A 193 25.63 -8.96 6.34
C ARG A 193 26.74 -10.00 6.47
N ARG A 194 27.19 -10.32 7.69
CA ARG A 194 28.19 -11.38 7.95
C ARG A 194 27.73 -12.75 7.45
N THR A 195 26.44 -13.05 7.59
CA THR A 195 25.86 -14.30 7.07
C THR A 195 25.90 -14.34 5.53
N ILE A 196 25.54 -13.23 4.87
CA ILE A 196 25.62 -13.12 3.40
C ILE A 196 27.07 -13.26 2.94
N GLU A 197 28.01 -12.58 3.59
CA GLU A 197 29.45 -12.65 3.30
C GLU A 197 29.98 -14.09 3.41
N LYS A 198 29.62 -14.81 4.47
CA LYS A 198 29.98 -16.22 4.63
C LYS A 198 29.48 -17.07 3.45
N LEU A 199 28.19 -16.97 3.11
CA LEU A 199 27.60 -17.75 2.00
C LEU A 199 28.19 -17.39 0.63
N LEU A 200 28.57 -16.12 0.43
CA LEU A 200 29.24 -15.68 -0.79
C LEU A 200 30.65 -16.27 -0.92
N ARG A 201 31.40 -16.42 0.18
CA ARG A 201 32.72 -17.07 0.20
C ARG A 201 32.64 -18.58 -0.01
N GLU A 202 31.51 -19.18 0.29
CA GLU A 202 31.20 -20.60 0.01
C GLU A 202 30.68 -20.80 -1.43
N ASP A 203 30.84 -19.81 -2.31
CA ASP A 203 30.35 -19.81 -3.71
C ASP A 203 28.85 -20.10 -3.87
N THR A 204 28.05 -19.80 -2.84
CA THR A 204 26.58 -19.99 -2.92
C THR A 204 25.98 -18.99 -3.92
N PRO A 205 25.13 -19.45 -4.87
CA PRO A 205 24.49 -18.56 -5.84
C PRO A 205 23.66 -17.46 -5.15
N HIS A 206 23.80 -16.22 -5.59
CA HIS A 206 23.15 -15.05 -4.97
C HIS A 206 21.61 -15.17 -4.82
N VAL A 207 20.92 -15.80 -5.77
CA VAL A 207 19.46 -16.04 -5.71
C VAL A 207 19.13 -17.03 -4.59
N GLN A 208 19.98 -18.04 -4.39
CA GLN A 208 19.83 -19.00 -3.32
C GLN A 208 20.04 -18.35 -1.96
N ILE A 209 21.08 -17.50 -1.81
CA ILE A 209 21.30 -16.71 -0.59
C ILE A 209 20.09 -15.83 -0.27
N ALA A 210 19.60 -15.10 -1.27
CA ALA A 210 18.44 -14.21 -1.13
C ALA A 210 17.21 -14.96 -0.64
N ARG A 211 16.90 -16.11 -1.26
CA ARG A 211 15.79 -16.98 -0.88
C ARG A 211 15.97 -17.59 0.51
N GLN A 212 17.16 -18.08 0.83
CA GLN A 212 17.46 -18.74 2.11
C GLN A 212 17.34 -17.78 3.29
N LEU A 213 17.82 -16.54 3.13
CA LEU A 213 17.81 -15.54 4.21
C LEU A 213 16.56 -14.65 4.19
N GLY A 214 15.68 -14.78 3.19
CA GLY A 214 14.51 -13.92 3.02
C GLY A 214 14.86 -12.45 2.75
N VAL A 215 15.97 -12.21 2.03
CA VAL A 215 16.48 -10.85 1.74
C VAL A 215 16.31 -10.52 0.26
N ALA A 216 16.17 -9.24 -0.08
CA ALA A 216 16.11 -8.83 -1.48
C ALA A 216 17.43 -9.16 -2.20
N PRO A 217 17.43 -9.65 -3.46
CA PRO A 217 18.65 -9.94 -4.22
C PRO A 217 19.62 -8.77 -4.32
N ALA A 218 19.09 -7.53 -4.39
CA ALA A 218 19.90 -6.31 -4.39
C ALA A 218 20.73 -6.12 -3.10
N THR A 219 20.27 -6.65 -1.96
CA THR A 219 21.04 -6.63 -0.70
C THR A 219 22.26 -7.52 -0.83
N VAL A 220 22.09 -8.73 -1.36
CA VAL A 220 23.21 -9.67 -1.60
C VAL A 220 24.19 -9.09 -2.61
N GLN A 221 23.71 -8.46 -3.68
CA GLN A 221 24.55 -7.81 -4.69
C GLN A 221 25.38 -6.67 -4.11
N ARG A 222 24.81 -5.88 -3.18
CA ARG A 222 25.54 -4.82 -2.48
C ARG A 222 26.67 -5.37 -1.62
N VAL A 223 26.39 -6.37 -0.78
CA VAL A 223 27.42 -7.03 0.04
C VAL A 223 28.50 -7.65 -0.84
N ARG A 224 28.12 -8.24 -1.98
CA ARG A 224 29.06 -8.77 -2.96
C ARG A 224 29.98 -7.69 -3.54
N ALA A 225 29.43 -6.53 -3.88
CA ALA A 225 30.21 -5.38 -4.36
C ALA A 225 31.13 -4.82 -3.27
N ASP A 226 30.67 -4.74 -2.02
CA ASP A 226 31.48 -4.29 -0.88
C ASP A 226 32.68 -5.23 -0.57
N LEU A 227 32.63 -6.48 -1.08
CA LEU A 227 33.70 -7.48 -0.96
C LEU A 227 34.59 -7.54 -2.22
N ASP A 228 34.41 -6.63 -3.18
CA ASP A 228 35.10 -6.59 -4.47
C ASP A 228 34.96 -7.92 -5.27
N LEU A 229 33.89 -8.68 -5.03
CA LEU A 229 33.62 -9.90 -5.77
C LEU A 229 33.04 -9.54 -7.16
N PRO A 230 33.45 -10.22 -8.25
CA PRO A 230 32.91 -9.97 -9.58
C PRO A 230 31.39 -10.03 -9.56
N PRO A 231 30.67 -9.17 -10.30
CA PRO A 231 29.21 -9.18 -10.30
C PRO A 231 28.69 -10.59 -10.57
N ALA A 232 27.64 -10.99 -9.84
CA ALA A 232 27.03 -12.29 -10.08
C ALA A 232 26.65 -12.36 -11.57
N ARG A 233 27.09 -13.42 -12.26
CA ARG A 233 26.81 -13.60 -13.69
C ARG A 233 25.29 -13.54 -13.86
N SER A 234 24.80 -12.44 -14.42
CA SER A 234 23.39 -12.29 -14.74
C SER A 234 23.12 -13.08 -16.02
N GLY A 235 22.41 -14.18 -15.89
CA GLY A 235 22.05 -15.05 -17.00
C GLY A 235 22.09 -16.51 -16.61
N ARG A 236 21.37 -17.33 -17.37
CA ARG A 236 21.60 -18.78 -17.37
C ARG A 236 23.06 -18.98 -17.78
N PRO A 237 23.81 -19.92 -17.18
CA PRO A 237 25.10 -20.32 -17.74
C PRO A 237 24.94 -20.55 -19.24
N ASP A 238 25.93 -20.16 -20.05
CA ASP A 238 25.92 -20.48 -21.49
C ASP A 238 25.73 -21.99 -21.60
N THR A 239 24.48 -22.39 -21.86
CA THR A 239 24.05 -23.79 -21.76
C THR A 239 24.50 -24.55 -23.01
N HIS A 240 24.92 -23.81 -24.04
CA HIS A 240 25.27 -24.29 -25.35
C HIS A 240 26.69 -23.78 -25.68
N ALA A 241 27.53 -24.64 -26.21
CA ALA A 241 28.89 -24.31 -26.61
C ALA A 241 28.90 -23.37 -27.82
N SER A 242 27.91 -23.50 -28.72
CA SER A 242 27.80 -22.71 -29.94
C SER A 242 26.37 -22.18 -30.18
N LEU A 243 26.26 -21.18 -31.07
CA LEU A 243 24.96 -20.68 -31.53
C LEU A 243 24.16 -21.76 -32.28
N GLU A 244 24.85 -22.64 -33.01
CA GLU A 244 24.27 -23.78 -33.73
C GLU A 244 23.68 -24.81 -32.76
N GLU A 245 24.39 -25.16 -31.69
CA GLU A 245 23.89 -26.05 -30.65
C GLU A 245 22.67 -25.44 -29.95
N ALA A 246 22.72 -24.13 -29.63
CA ALA A 246 21.59 -23.42 -29.05
C ALA A 246 20.36 -23.41 -29.97
N PHE A 247 20.56 -23.28 -31.28
CA PHE A 247 19.49 -23.39 -32.26
C PHE A 247 18.90 -24.80 -32.28
N HIS A 248 19.73 -25.83 -32.45
CA HIS A 248 19.26 -27.21 -32.54
C HIS A 248 18.57 -27.71 -31.28
N ALA A 249 19.07 -27.32 -30.09
CA ALA A 249 18.45 -27.65 -28.82
C ALA A 249 17.03 -27.07 -28.65
N ASN A 250 16.65 -26.09 -29.47
CA ASN A 250 15.35 -25.41 -29.44
C ASN A 250 14.55 -25.60 -30.74
N THR A 251 14.89 -26.61 -31.54
CA THR A 251 14.15 -27.00 -32.74
C THR A 251 13.76 -28.46 -32.71
N GLU A 252 12.62 -28.76 -33.32
CA GLU A 252 12.12 -30.11 -33.52
C GLU A 252 11.80 -30.33 -34.99
N LEU A 253 12.26 -31.45 -35.56
CA LEU A 253 11.98 -31.83 -36.94
C LEU A 253 10.54 -32.31 -37.07
N VAL A 254 9.83 -31.80 -38.08
CA VAL A 254 8.45 -32.16 -38.40
C VAL A 254 8.41 -32.75 -39.82
N GLU A 255 7.33 -33.48 -40.14
CA GLU A 255 7.09 -34.05 -41.47
C GLU A 255 7.27 -33.02 -42.59
N GLY A 256 7.84 -33.43 -43.73
CA GLY A 256 8.11 -32.54 -44.87
C GLY A 256 9.40 -31.72 -44.76
N GLY A 257 10.30 -32.05 -43.83
CA GLY A 257 11.59 -31.35 -43.68
C GLY A 257 11.49 -30.00 -42.97
N HIS A 258 10.35 -29.71 -42.34
CA HIS A 258 10.14 -28.48 -41.60
C HIS A 258 10.78 -28.54 -40.19
N LEU A 259 11.13 -27.38 -39.64
CA LEU A 259 11.57 -27.24 -38.25
C LEU A 259 10.57 -26.38 -37.47
N ARG A 260 10.04 -26.95 -36.39
CA ARG A 260 9.23 -26.25 -35.40
C ARG A 260 10.13 -25.71 -34.30
N TRP A 261 9.93 -24.45 -33.92
CA TRP A 261 10.64 -23.84 -32.80
C TRP A 261 10.01 -24.24 -31.46
N THR A 262 10.81 -24.76 -30.53
CA THR A 262 10.39 -25.18 -29.18
C THR A 262 10.95 -24.28 -28.07
N GLY A 263 11.81 -23.33 -28.43
CA GLY A 263 12.44 -22.39 -27.50
C GLY A 263 11.64 -21.12 -27.20
N TYR A 264 12.35 -20.06 -26.79
CA TYR A 264 11.74 -18.79 -26.40
C TYR A 264 11.12 -18.03 -27.58
N THR A 265 9.98 -17.37 -27.34
CA THR A 265 9.31 -16.49 -28.29
C THR A 265 9.02 -15.14 -27.64
N SER A 266 9.08 -14.05 -28.42
CA SER A 266 8.79 -12.69 -27.96
C SER A 266 7.96 -12.01 -29.01
N SER A 267 6.76 -11.55 -28.64
CA SER A 267 5.81 -10.97 -29.59
C SER A 267 5.55 -11.88 -30.80
N GLY A 268 5.46 -13.19 -30.56
CA GLY A 268 5.28 -14.22 -31.60
C GLY A 268 6.51 -14.54 -32.45
N SER A 269 7.63 -13.82 -32.29
CA SER A 269 8.86 -14.09 -33.04
C SER A 269 9.79 -15.03 -32.25
N PRO A 270 10.23 -16.16 -32.84
CA PRO A 270 11.18 -17.07 -32.20
C PRO A 270 12.60 -16.47 -32.18
N TYR A 271 13.33 -16.66 -31.08
CA TYR A 271 14.70 -16.17 -30.95
C TYR A 271 15.59 -17.14 -30.16
N VAL A 272 16.85 -17.23 -30.58
CA VAL A 272 17.93 -17.92 -29.89
C VAL A 272 18.59 -16.91 -28.94
N CYS A 273 18.77 -17.30 -27.68
CA CYS A 273 19.63 -16.60 -26.74
C CYS A 273 20.99 -17.28 -26.72
N TYR A 274 22.05 -16.58 -27.14
CA TYR A 274 23.42 -17.09 -27.07
C TYR A 274 24.35 -15.96 -26.62
N ARG A 275 25.14 -16.19 -25.56
CA ARG A 275 26.06 -15.18 -25.00
C ARG A 275 25.41 -13.82 -24.75
N GLN A 276 24.22 -13.82 -24.15
CA GLN A 276 23.39 -12.64 -23.87
C GLN A 276 22.86 -11.89 -25.10
N GLU A 277 23.19 -12.31 -26.31
CA GLU A 277 22.60 -11.78 -27.53
C GLU A 277 21.29 -12.50 -27.86
N ARG A 278 20.30 -11.72 -28.33
CA ARG A 278 19.02 -12.23 -28.83
C ARG A 278 19.02 -12.16 -30.34
N ILE A 279 19.11 -13.31 -30.99
CA ILE A 279 19.12 -13.43 -32.45
C ILE A 279 17.87 -14.17 -32.88
N THR A 280 17.10 -13.64 -33.84
CA THR A 280 15.88 -14.31 -34.31
C THR A 280 16.21 -15.69 -34.88
N ALA A 281 15.45 -16.73 -34.53
CA ALA A 281 15.73 -18.11 -34.92
C ALA A 281 15.82 -18.28 -36.45
N GLY A 282 14.97 -17.56 -37.21
CA GLY A 282 15.04 -17.57 -38.67
C GLY A 282 16.35 -17.03 -39.24
N ARG A 283 16.96 -16.00 -38.62
CA ARG A 283 18.28 -15.49 -39.09
C ARG A 283 19.40 -16.50 -38.80
N VAL A 284 19.34 -17.18 -37.67
CA VAL A 284 20.30 -18.24 -37.32
C VAL A 284 20.17 -19.41 -38.28
N ALA A 285 18.96 -19.94 -38.46
CA ALA A 285 18.65 -21.01 -39.39
C ALA A 285 19.09 -20.71 -40.83
N PHE A 286 18.81 -19.50 -41.31
CA PHE A 286 19.23 -19.04 -42.63
C PHE A 286 20.75 -19.04 -42.77
N ALA A 287 21.46 -18.50 -41.77
CA ALA A 287 22.91 -18.43 -41.81
C ALA A 287 23.58 -19.81 -41.74
N LEU A 288 23.04 -20.72 -40.93
CA LEU A 288 23.50 -22.11 -40.85
C LEU A 288 23.30 -22.85 -42.19
N HIS A 289 22.16 -22.64 -42.85
CA HIS A 289 21.85 -23.35 -44.10
C HIS A 289 22.55 -22.76 -45.33
N HIS A 290 22.55 -21.43 -45.49
CA HIS A 290 23.10 -20.78 -46.68
C HIS A 290 24.57 -20.35 -46.54
N GLY A 291 25.18 -20.52 -45.37
CA GLY A 291 26.58 -20.14 -45.11
C GLY A 291 26.84 -18.62 -45.18
N ARG A 292 25.80 -17.78 -45.07
CA ARG A 292 25.88 -16.32 -45.15
C ARG A 292 24.84 -15.64 -44.27
N THR A 293 25.10 -14.40 -43.85
CA THR A 293 24.08 -13.61 -43.16
C THR A 293 22.93 -13.23 -44.12
N PRO A 294 21.67 -13.19 -43.65
CA PRO A 294 20.54 -12.81 -44.49
C PRO A 294 20.50 -11.30 -44.74
N ASP A 295 20.19 -10.93 -45.98
CA ASP A 295 19.93 -9.56 -46.40
C ASP A 295 18.49 -9.17 -46.02
N GLY A 296 18.35 -8.30 -45.02
CA GLY A 296 17.04 -7.83 -44.55
C GLY A 296 16.26 -8.85 -43.71
N ARG A 297 14.92 -8.79 -43.80
CA ARG A 297 14.01 -9.66 -43.03
C ARG A 297 13.93 -11.04 -43.66
N VAL A 298 14.15 -12.08 -42.85
CA VAL A 298 13.93 -13.48 -43.24
C VAL A 298 12.44 -13.80 -43.13
N GLN A 299 11.89 -14.46 -44.14
CA GLN A 299 10.52 -14.98 -44.16
C GLN A 299 10.55 -16.45 -44.56
N ALA A 300 9.54 -17.22 -44.16
CA ALA A 300 9.37 -18.58 -44.64
C ALA A 300 8.72 -18.54 -46.03
N GLY A 301 9.32 -19.23 -47.00
CA GLY A 301 8.74 -19.49 -48.33
C GLY A 301 7.77 -20.67 -48.34
N CYS A 302 7.74 -21.47 -47.27
CA CYS A 302 6.81 -22.60 -47.13
C CYS A 302 5.48 -22.21 -46.47
N SER A 303 4.46 -23.05 -46.65
CA SER A 303 3.12 -22.86 -46.07
C SER A 303 3.01 -23.16 -44.57
N MET A 304 4.01 -23.80 -43.95
CA MET A 304 3.97 -24.14 -42.53
C MET A 304 4.17 -22.90 -41.64
N PRO A 305 3.19 -22.51 -40.79
CA PRO A 305 3.31 -21.35 -39.93
C PRO A 305 4.47 -21.49 -38.93
N GLY A 306 5.32 -20.47 -38.86
CA GLY A 306 6.43 -20.42 -37.89
C GLY A 306 7.58 -21.39 -38.18
N CYS A 307 7.65 -21.97 -39.38
CA CYS A 307 8.78 -22.80 -39.80
C CYS A 307 10.10 -22.03 -39.70
N VAL A 308 11.11 -22.67 -39.11
CA VAL A 308 12.48 -22.14 -39.01
C VAL A 308 13.49 -23.04 -39.73
N ALA A 309 13.05 -23.92 -40.65
CA ALA A 309 13.95 -24.75 -41.44
C ALA A 309 14.73 -23.88 -42.44
N GLY A 310 16.06 -23.85 -42.36
CA GLY A 310 16.89 -22.95 -43.17
C GLY A 310 16.63 -23.05 -44.68
N ALA A 311 16.33 -24.25 -45.20
CA ALA A 311 15.98 -24.47 -46.61
C ALA A 311 14.64 -23.85 -47.04
N HIS A 312 13.75 -23.56 -46.09
CA HIS A 312 12.44 -22.94 -46.32
C HIS A 312 12.44 -21.45 -46.02
N LEU A 313 13.61 -20.86 -45.76
CA LEU A 313 13.75 -19.46 -45.39
C LEU A 313 14.35 -18.65 -46.54
N GLU A 314 13.76 -17.49 -46.78
CA GLU A 314 14.18 -16.57 -47.83
C GLU A 314 14.51 -15.21 -47.23
N ASP A 315 15.62 -14.64 -47.65
CA ASP A 315 15.97 -13.26 -47.36
C ASP A 315 15.50 -12.34 -48.50
N ARG A 316 15.77 -11.03 -48.39
CA ARG A 316 15.34 -10.06 -49.41
C ARG A 316 15.91 -10.40 -50.79
N ARG A 317 17.18 -10.82 -50.83
CA ARG A 317 17.91 -11.08 -52.08
C ARG A 317 17.33 -12.29 -52.82
N ILE A 318 17.01 -13.38 -52.12
CA ILE A 318 16.39 -14.56 -52.72
C ILE A 318 15.00 -14.18 -53.28
N ARG A 319 14.15 -13.53 -52.48
CA ARG A 319 12.82 -13.07 -52.95
C ARG A 319 12.87 -12.10 -54.14
N GLU A 320 13.90 -11.28 -54.25
CA GLU A 320 14.12 -10.41 -55.42
C GLU A 320 14.65 -11.17 -56.64
N ALA A 321 15.40 -12.26 -56.44
CA ALA A 321 15.79 -13.14 -57.52
C ALA A 321 14.60 -13.94 -58.04
N ASP A 322 13.79 -14.51 -57.15
CA ASP A 322 12.61 -15.33 -57.51
C ASP A 322 11.58 -14.48 -58.26
N ARG A 323 11.23 -13.29 -57.76
CA ARG A 323 10.34 -12.37 -58.50
C ARG A 323 10.87 -11.98 -59.88
N ARG A 324 12.19 -11.89 -60.06
CA ARG A 324 12.78 -11.62 -61.38
C ARG A 324 12.74 -12.86 -62.27
N ALA A 325 12.91 -14.04 -61.72
CA ALA A 325 12.79 -15.30 -62.43
C ALA A 325 11.35 -15.54 -62.88
N ASP A 326 10.36 -15.32 -62.01
CA ASP A 326 8.93 -15.40 -62.31
C ASP A 326 8.56 -14.41 -63.42
N ALA A 327 8.98 -13.14 -63.30
CA ALA A 327 8.74 -12.14 -64.32
C ALA A 327 9.38 -12.50 -65.67
N ALA A 328 10.56 -13.12 -65.66
CA ALA A 328 11.21 -13.59 -66.89
C ALA A 328 10.50 -14.81 -67.49
N PHE A 329 10.02 -15.73 -66.65
CA PHE A 329 9.26 -16.90 -67.06
C PHE A 329 7.94 -16.48 -67.72
N ASP A 330 7.18 -15.59 -67.07
CA ASP A 330 5.93 -15.05 -67.60
C ASP A 330 6.14 -14.31 -68.93
N ALA A 331 7.27 -13.62 -69.09
CA ALA A 331 7.60 -12.95 -70.35
C ALA A 331 7.89 -13.93 -71.50
N ILE A 332 8.40 -15.12 -71.21
CA ILE A 332 8.75 -16.14 -72.22
C ILE A 332 7.55 -17.04 -72.53
N PHE A 333 6.81 -17.48 -71.51
CA PHE A 333 5.77 -18.51 -71.64
C PHE A 333 4.35 -17.97 -71.52
N GLY A 334 4.19 -16.67 -71.24
CA GLY A 334 2.93 -16.09 -70.83
C GLY A 334 2.68 -16.31 -69.33
N PRO A 335 1.81 -15.49 -68.70
CA PRO A 335 1.46 -15.67 -67.30
C PRO A 335 0.85 -17.06 -67.09
N ALA A 336 1.24 -17.73 -66.00
CA ALA A 336 0.60 -18.97 -65.60
C ALA A 336 -0.93 -18.76 -65.53
N ALA A 337 -1.70 -19.55 -66.27
CA ALA A 337 -3.16 -19.47 -66.24
C ALA A 337 -3.62 -19.61 -64.78
N ASP A 338 -4.37 -18.63 -64.28
CA ASP A 338 -4.86 -18.64 -62.92
C ASP A 338 -5.75 -19.88 -62.74
N PRO A 339 -5.34 -20.86 -61.90
CA PRO A 339 -6.07 -22.11 -61.73
C PRO A 339 -7.46 -21.89 -61.13
N THR A 340 -7.78 -20.67 -60.68
CA THR A 340 -9.10 -20.31 -60.16
C THR A 340 -10.05 -19.73 -61.22
N THR A 341 -9.59 -19.48 -62.46
CA THR A 341 -10.48 -19.04 -63.54
C THR A 341 -11.27 -20.24 -64.08
N PRO A 342 -12.60 -20.31 -63.91
CA PRO A 342 -13.38 -21.42 -64.44
C PRO A 342 -13.37 -21.38 -65.98
N THR A 343 -12.98 -22.50 -66.60
CA THR A 343 -13.05 -22.70 -68.05
C THR A 343 -14.53 -22.69 -68.48
N PRO A 344 -14.92 -21.92 -69.52
CA PRO A 344 -16.30 -21.80 -69.96
C PRO A 344 -16.89 -23.10 -70.54
#